data_AF-A0A1J4WA37-F1
#
_entry.id   AF-A0A1J4WA37-F1
#
_cell.length_a   1.000
_cell.length_b   1.000
_cell.length_c   1.000
_cell.angle_alpha   90.00
_cell.angle_beta   90.00
_cell.angle_gamma   90.00
#
_symmetry.space_group_name_H-M   'P 1'
#
loop_
_entity.id
_entity.type
_entity.pdbx_description
1 polymer ?
#
loop_
_entity_poly.entity_id
_entity_poly.type
_entity_poly.pdbx_seq_one_letter_code
_entity_poly.pdbx_strand_id
1 'polypeptide(L)' 'MVNLQETIKKLEAISLWFTSQKELDVEEGLNKVKEAAVLIKASRERLKAVENSFEEIKREINQASEE' A
#
# COMPACT_ATOMS: atom_id res chain seq x y z
N MET A 1 -2.80 -5.48 11.52
CA MET A 1 -3.44 -5.40 10.18
C MET A 1 -2.94 -4.13 9.50
N VAL A 2 -2.57 -4.18 8.22
CA VAL A 2 -2.07 -3.00 7.49
C VAL A 2 -3.22 -2.03 7.23
N ASN A 3 -3.08 -0.78 7.66
CA ASN A 3 -4.01 0.30 7.33
C ASN A 3 -3.52 1.03 6.06
N LEU A 4 -4.24 0.85 4.95
CA LEU A 4 -3.84 1.41 3.65
C LEU A 4 -3.78 2.94 3.67
N GLN A 5 -4.70 3.61 4.38
CA GLN A 5 -4.73 5.07 4.46
C GLN A 5 -3.49 5.62 5.19
N GLU A 6 -3.09 4.98 6.29
CA GLU A 6 -1.89 5.34 7.02
C GLU A 6 -0.64 5.05 6.20
N THR A 7 -0.59 3.92 5.50
CA THR A 7 0.54 3.58 4.63
C THR A 7 0.70 4.60 3.50
N ILE A 8 -0.38 5.02 2.86
CA ILE A 8 -0.35 6.06 1.81
C ILE A 8 0.21 7.37 2.38
N LYS A 9 -0.28 7.82 3.55
CA LYS A 9 0.25 9.03 4.21
C LYS A 9 1.75 8.93 4.53
N LYS A 10 2.23 7.75 4.94
CA LYS A 10 3.67 7.51 5.17
C LYS A 10 4.48 7.56 3.87
N LEU A 11 3.98 6.97 2.79
CA LEU A 11 4.63 7.03 1.48
C LEU A 11 4.68 8.46 0.93
N GLU A 12 3.61 9.24 1.11
CA GLU A 12 3.59 10.68 0.80
C GLU A 12 4.64 11.46 1.60
N ALA A 13 4.75 11.19 2.90
CA ALA A 13 5.76 11.81 3.76
C ALA A 13 7.20 11.44 3.32
N ILE A 14 7.43 10.18 2.94
CA ILE A 14 8.72 9.76 2.38
C ILE A 14 9.01 10.49 1.07
N SER A 15 8.03 10.59 0.17
CA SER A 15 8.19 11.32 -1.09
C SER A 15 8.48 12.81 -0.86
N LEU A 16 7.81 13.43 0.11
CA LEU A 16 8.02 14.83 0.46
C LEU A 16 9.40 15.04 1.08
N TRP A 17 9.87 14.09 1.89
CA TRP A 17 11.21 14.16 2.48
C TRP A 17 12.29 14.28 1.40
N PHE A 18 12.19 13.50 0.31
CA PHE A 18 13.15 13.57 -0.81
C PHE A 18 13.14 14.91 -1.55
N THR A 19 12.01 15.61 -1.60
CA THR A 19 11.88 16.89 -2.33
C THR A 19 12.07 18.12 -1.45
N SER A 20 12.07 17.95 -0.13
CA SER A 20 12.17 19.04 0.85
C SER A 20 13.60 19.52 1.13
N GLN A 21 14.62 18.80 0.67
CA GLN A 21 16.01 19.06 1.05
C GLN A 21 16.82 19.70 -0.07
N LYS A 22 17.67 20.66 0.29
CA LYS A 22 18.59 21.34 -0.64
C LYS A 22 19.79 20.46 -1.00
N GLU A 23 20.27 19.67 -0.05
CA GLU A 23 21.30 18.66 -0.22
C GLU A 23 20.76 17.35 0.35
N LEU A 24 20.93 16.25 -0.38
CA LEU A 24 20.35 14.96 -0.03
C LEU A 24 21.31 14.17 0.86
N ASP A 25 20.84 13.79 2.05
CA ASP A 25 21.49 12.75 2.84
C ASP A 25 21.23 11.37 2.20
N VAL A 26 22.30 10.79 1.64
CA VAL A 26 22.22 9.51 0.91
C VAL A 26 21.93 8.33 1.83
N GLU A 27 22.46 8.33 3.06
CA GLU A 27 22.27 7.23 4.01
C GLU A 27 20.81 7.20 4.51
N GLU A 28 20.29 8.36 4.89
CA GLU A 28 18.88 8.49 5.27
C GLU A 28 17.96 8.21 4.07
N GLY A 29 18.36 8.61 2.87
CA GLY A 29 17.65 8.28 1.63
C GLY A 29 17.52 6.77 1.41
N LEU A 30 18.61 6.01 1.61
CA LEU A 30 18.56 4.55 1.52
C LEU A 30 17.64 3.93 2.58
N ASN A 31 17.61 4.47 3.80
CA ASN A 31 16.70 4.02 4.85
C ASN A 31 15.22 4.27 4.45
N LYS A 32 14.91 5.44 3.91
CA LYS A 32 13.57 5.81 3.43
C LYS A 32 13.11 4.93 2.27
N VAL A 33 14.00 4.58 1.34
CA VAL A 33 13.69 3.64 0.24
C VAL A 33 13.35 2.25 0.78
N LYS A 34 14.12 1.74 1.74
CA LYS A 34 13.85 0.44 2.38
C LYS A 34 12.49 0.45 3.10
N GLU A 35 12.19 1.51 3.84
CA GLU A 35 10.90 1.69 4.50
C GLU A 35 9.75 1.70 3.49
N ALA A 36 9.87 2.49 2.42
CA ALA A 36 8.88 2.56 1.36
C ALA A 36 8.65 1.19 0.69
N ALA A 37 9.71 0.43 0.44
CA ALA A 37 9.61 -0.90 -0.17
C ALA A 37 8.80 -1.87 0.71
N VAL A 38 9.01 -1.86 2.03
CA VAL A 38 8.24 -2.67 2.99
C VAL A 38 6.78 -2.25 3.01
N LEU A 39 6.51 -0.94 3.07
CA LEU A 39 5.17 -0.38 3.07
C LEU A 39 4.38 -0.73 1.79
N ILE A 40 5.03 -0.64 0.63
CA ILE A 40 4.43 -0.98 -0.67
C ILE A 40 4.10 -2.47 -0.74
N LYS A 41 5.03 -3.34 -0.31
CA LYS A 41 4.81 -4.79 -0.29
C LYS A 41 3.59 -5.15 0.56
N ALA A 42 3.55 -4.64 1.79
CA ALA A 42 2.46 -4.89 2.72
C ALA A 42 1.10 -4.36 2.18
N SER A 43 1.12 -3.21 1.51
CA SER A 43 -0.07 -2.63 0.88
C SER A 43 -0.60 -3.49 -0.28
N ARG A 44 0.30 -4.00 -1.13
CA ARG A 44 -0.07 -4.90 -2.24
C ARG A 44 -0.72 -6.19 -1.74
N GLU A 45 -0.17 -6.78 -0.68
CA GLU A 45 -0.74 -7.97 -0.05
C GLU A 45 -2.15 -7.70 0.50
N ARG A 46 -2.34 -6.55 1.15
CA ARG A 46 -3.67 -6.14 1.65
C ARG A 46 -4.67 -5.89 0.52
N LEU A 47 -4.26 -5.21 -0.56
CA LEU A 47 -5.11 -4.97 -1.71
C LEU A 47 -5.55 -6.27 -2.37
N LYS A 48 -4.63 -7.23 -2.54
CA LYS A 48 -4.96 -8.56 -3.08
C LYS A 48 -5.98 -9.30 -2.20
N ALA A 49 -5.84 -9.21 -0.88
CA ALA A 49 -6.82 -9.81 0.02
C ALA A 49 -8.21 -9.17 -0.13
N VAL A 50 -8.28 -7.85 -0.28
CA VAL A 50 -9.53 -7.13 -0.53
C VAL A 50 -10.14 -7.52 -1.87
N GLU A 51 -9.36 -7.56 -2.94
CA GLU A 51 -9.78 -8.00 -4.28
C GLU A 51 -10.37 -9.41 -4.25
N ASN A 52 -9.71 -10.35 -3.58
CA ASN A 52 -10.21 -11.72 -3.42
C ASN A 52 -11.59 -11.75 -2.73
N SER A 53 -11.80 -10.94 -1.69
CA SER A 53 -13.10 -10.85 -1.02
C SER A 53 -14.18 -10.26 -1.92
N PHE A 54 -13.85 -9.30 -2.78
CA PHE A 54 -14.80 -8.79 -3.79
C PHE A 54 -15.20 -9.87 -4.80
N GLU A 55 -14.23 -10.66 -5.27
CA GLU A 55 -14.50 -11.77 -6.19
C GLU A 55 -15.37 -12.87 -5.56
N GLU A 56 -15.18 -13.13 -4.26
CA GLU A 56 -16.04 -14.06 -3.51
C GLU A 56 -17.49 -13.56 -3.43
N ILE A 57 -17.69 -12.30 -3.01
CA ILE A 57 -19.01 -11.66 -2.96
C ILE A 57 -19.68 -11.69 -4.34
N LYS A 58 -18.93 -11.43 -5.41
CA LYS A 58 -19.45 -11.48 -6.79
C LYS A 58 -19.94 -12.88 -7.17
N ARG A 59 -19.21 -13.92 -6.76
CA ARG A 59 -19.63 -15.32 -6.99
C ARG A 59 -20.90 -15.66 -6.21
N GLU A 60 -20.99 -15.25 -4.96
CA GLU A 60 -22.18 -15.45 -4.12
C GLU A 60 -23.42 -14.79 -4.74
N ILE A 61 -23.30 -13.55 -5.21
CA ILE A 61 -24.39 -12.82 -5.87
C ILE A 61 -24.84 -13.53 -7.16
N ASN A 62 -23.89 -14.00 -7.97
CA ASN A 62 -24.21 -14.69 -9.22
C ASN A 62 -24.88 -16.05 -8.96
N GLN A 63 -24.39 -16.83 -8.00
CA GLN A 63 -25.00 -18.10 -7.62
C GLN A 63 -26.43 -17.90 -7.08
N ALA A 64 -26.64 -16.90 -6.23
CA ALA A 64 -27.97 -16.56 -5.72
C ALA A 64 -28.95 -16.02 -6.79
N SER A 65 -28.45 -15.62 -7.97
CA SER A 65 -29.28 -15.14 -9.09
C SER A 65 -29.60 -16.25 -10.11
N GLU A 66 -28.93 -17.40 -10.02
CA GLU A 66 -29.12 -18.56 -10.88
C GLU A 66 -30.00 -19.66 -10.24
N GLU A 67 -30.40 -19.47 -8.97
CA GLU A 67 -31.42 -20.24 -8.23
C GLU A 67 -32.81 -19.60 -8.28
#